data_AF-A0A8S1XPT0-F1
#
_entry.id   AF-A0A8S1XPT0-F1
#
_cell.length_a   1.000
_cell.length_b   1.000
_cell.length_c   1.000
_cell.angle_alpha   90.00
_cell.angle_beta   90.00
_cell.angle_gamma   90.00
#
_symmetry.space_group_name_H-M   'P 1'
#
loop_
_entity.id
_entity.type
_entity.pdbx_description
1 polymer ?
#
loop_
_entity_poly.entity_id
_entity_poly.type
_entity_poly.pdbx_seq_one_letter_code
_entity_poly.pdbx_strand_id
1 'polypeptide(L)'
;MTETGFECSLCIKIAISAQICEKCGLMYCKQCLQEIFGQNYECVYCQSQKFKPIEQSPLKEAYEEILSKSQLILQKKIDKPPPDPPVLEQLKQPIFLKEKCLNFDNCHQNINQMFKIEQVCSLECQFFIKIVPLFEQQDYSNIRKEIINIEYHQSIKNQQSIQQIGLSQFGIGVTQFTFNRFGQGIQINQSQILLNEEEYTFKTVTSNVGLYNGIYFWKIIPLAITKNEMKIGISTSDKYDLKTAFSDYNFGYAFYTVGQFRNGSNSNGFEYGVKFINTGEVGVLLDMNRGVLAFSYNGNFLGKALCSEQLKKGPIYPCVALLHQAGFEYQCGIPIPQNLLEQFLR
;
A
#
# COMPACT_ATOMS: atom_id res chain seq x y z
N MET A 1 14.08 -16.82 -5.15
CA MET A 1 13.18 -17.91 -4.71
C MET A 1 12.98 -17.72 -3.22
N THR A 2 11.73 -17.62 -2.75
CA THR A 2 11.42 -17.52 -1.31
C THR A 2 11.79 -18.84 -0.62
N GLU A 3 11.96 -18.84 0.71
CA GLU A 3 12.55 -19.97 1.46
C GLU A 3 11.87 -21.33 1.22
N THR A 4 10.61 -21.34 0.78
CA THR A 4 9.89 -22.57 0.41
C THR A 4 9.78 -22.79 -1.10
N GLY A 5 9.87 -21.75 -1.94
CA GLY A 5 9.70 -21.86 -3.40
C GLY A 5 8.28 -22.20 -3.89
N PHE A 6 7.29 -22.33 -2.98
CA PHE A 6 5.91 -22.73 -3.29
C PHE A 6 4.88 -21.62 -3.08
N GLU A 7 5.32 -20.37 -2.95
CA GLU A 7 4.44 -19.23 -2.77
C GLU A 7 3.93 -18.71 -4.12
N CYS A 8 2.66 -18.31 -4.14
CA CYS A 8 2.07 -17.64 -5.28
C CYS A 8 2.67 -16.24 -5.43
N SER A 9 3.19 -15.94 -6.61
CA SER A 9 3.83 -14.65 -6.93
C SER A 9 2.85 -13.46 -6.97
N LEU A 10 1.54 -13.71 -6.83
CA LEU A 10 0.50 -12.67 -6.78
C LEU A 10 0.03 -12.41 -5.34
N CYS A 11 -0.40 -13.45 -4.62
CA CYS A 11 -0.96 -13.28 -3.27
C CYS A 11 0.05 -13.52 -2.14
N ILE A 12 1.26 -13.98 -2.46
CA ILE A 12 2.38 -14.24 -1.53
C ILE A 12 2.03 -15.27 -0.44
N LYS A 13 0.96 -16.04 -0.65
CA LYS A 13 0.60 -17.21 0.17
C LYS A 13 1.10 -18.48 -0.51
N ILE A 14 1.13 -19.61 0.21
CA ILE A 14 1.32 -20.93 -0.41
C ILE A 14 0.35 -21.05 -1.58
N ALA A 15 0.88 -21.31 -2.77
CA ALA A 15 0.07 -21.38 -3.98
C ALA A 15 -0.93 -22.53 -3.83
N ILE A 16 -2.23 -22.27 -3.98
CA ILE A 16 -3.27 -23.32 -3.96
C ILE A 16 -3.60 -23.69 -5.40
N SER A 17 -3.62 -25.00 -5.69
CA SER A 17 -3.76 -25.53 -7.06
C SER A 17 -2.73 -24.89 -7.99
N ALA A 18 -1.46 -25.00 -7.60
CA ALA A 18 -0.39 -24.21 -8.16
C ALA A 18 -0.22 -24.39 -9.68
N GLN A 19 -0.02 -23.28 -10.38
CA GLN A 19 0.37 -23.19 -11.78
C GLN A 19 1.80 -22.66 -11.86
N ILE A 20 2.65 -23.34 -12.62
CA ILE A 20 4.06 -22.97 -12.83
C ILE A 20 4.20 -22.42 -14.23
N CYS A 21 4.71 -21.19 -14.36
CA CYS A 21 5.04 -20.65 -15.67
C CYS A 21 6.18 -21.44 -16.30
N GLU A 22 5.98 -21.99 -17.51
CA GLU A 22 6.99 -22.83 -18.16
C GLU A 22 8.25 -22.04 -18.58
N LYS A 23 8.13 -20.72 -18.77
CA LYS A 23 9.24 -19.86 -19.20
C LYS A 23 10.12 -19.36 -18.06
N CYS A 24 9.54 -18.96 -16.93
CA CYS A 24 10.31 -18.37 -15.80
C CYS A 24 10.27 -19.19 -14.51
N GLY A 25 9.49 -20.27 -14.44
CA GLY A 25 9.40 -21.14 -13.27
C GLY A 25 8.64 -20.55 -12.08
N LEU A 26 8.13 -19.31 -12.17
CA LEU A 26 7.33 -18.71 -11.10
C LEU A 26 6.02 -19.46 -10.88
N MET A 27 5.61 -19.53 -9.62
CA MET A 27 4.42 -20.24 -9.17
C MET A 27 3.29 -19.27 -8.85
N TYR A 28 2.06 -19.70 -9.15
CA TYR A 28 0.83 -18.91 -8.98
C TYR A 28 -0.31 -19.80 -8.47
N CYS A 29 -1.24 -19.25 -7.69
CA CYS A 29 -2.53 -19.91 -7.49
C CYS A 29 -3.32 -19.89 -8.80
N LYS A 30 -3.95 -21.01 -9.16
CA LYS A 30 -4.85 -21.05 -10.32
C LYS A 30 -5.97 -20.00 -10.22
N GLN A 31 -6.57 -19.86 -9.04
CA GLN A 31 -7.62 -18.87 -8.80
C GLN A 31 -7.13 -17.42 -9.00
N CYS A 32 -5.96 -17.07 -8.48
CA CYS A 32 -5.41 -15.72 -8.65
C CYS A 32 -5.16 -15.39 -10.13
N LEU A 33 -4.69 -16.35 -10.94
CA LEU A 33 -4.53 -16.14 -12.38
C LEU A 33 -5.88 -15.92 -13.07
N GLN A 34 -6.90 -16.72 -12.73
CA GLN A 34 -8.22 -16.64 -13.33
C GLN A 34 -8.97 -15.35 -12.94
N GLU A 35 -8.87 -14.90 -11.69
CA GLU A 35 -9.52 -13.68 -11.22
C GLU A 35 -8.95 -12.42 -11.87
N ILE A 36 -7.63 -12.38 -12.06
CA ILE A 36 -6.95 -11.18 -12.61
C ILE A 36 -7.02 -11.14 -14.14
N PHE A 37 -6.83 -12.27 -14.81
CA PHE A 37 -6.63 -12.31 -16.26
C PHE A 37 -7.67 -13.14 -17.03
N GLY A 38 -8.66 -13.72 -16.34
CA GLY A 38 -9.70 -14.53 -16.97
C GLY A 38 -9.17 -15.86 -17.51
N GLN A 39 -9.66 -16.27 -18.70
CA GLN A 39 -9.30 -17.56 -19.30
C GLN A 39 -7.98 -17.54 -20.06
N ASN A 40 -7.52 -16.36 -20.51
CA ASN A 40 -6.31 -16.20 -21.32
C ASN A 40 -5.20 -15.54 -20.50
N TYR A 41 -4.85 -16.15 -19.36
CA TYR A 41 -3.92 -15.55 -18.43
C TYR A 41 -2.47 -15.65 -18.89
N GLU A 42 -1.71 -14.58 -18.62
CA GLU A 42 -0.30 -14.45 -18.94
C GLU A 42 0.55 -14.32 -17.66
N CYS A 43 1.77 -14.85 -17.71
CA CYS A 43 2.71 -14.68 -16.62
C CYS A 43 3.10 -13.20 -16.47
N VAL A 44 2.82 -12.62 -15.31
CA VAL A 44 3.08 -11.19 -15.01
C VAL A 44 4.54 -10.80 -15.24
N TYR A 45 5.46 -11.75 -15.05
CA TYR A 45 6.89 -11.49 -15.18
C TYR A 45 7.43 -11.60 -16.61
N CYS A 46 6.97 -12.59 -17.38
CA CYS A 46 7.60 -12.93 -18.67
C CYS A 46 6.63 -13.01 -19.86
N GLN A 47 5.36 -12.66 -19.63
CA GLN A 47 4.25 -12.62 -20.59
C GLN A 47 3.96 -13.96 -21.29
N SER A 48 4.44 -15.07 -20.73
CA SER A 48 4.14 -16.39 -21.29
C SER A 48 2.72 -16.81 -20.93
N GLN A 49 1.97 -17.30 -21.91
CA GLN A 49 0.68 -17.98 -21.73
C GLN A 49 0.85 -19.48 -21.40
N LYS A 50 2.09 -19.97 -21.34
CA LYS A 50 2.37 -21.38 -21.07
C LYS A 50 2.56 -21.62 -19.58
N PHE A 51 1.60 -22.32 -19.01
CA PHE A 51 1.60 -22.77 -17.63
C PHE A 51 1.41 -24.27 -17.58
N LYS A 52 2.11 -24.90 -16.65
CA LYS A 52 1.88 -26.29 -16.29
C LYS A 52 1.34 -26.39 -14.86
N PRO A 53 0.34 -27.24 -14.62
CA PRO A 53 -0.11 -27.55 -13.28
C PRO A 53 1.02 -28.23 -12.50
N ILE A 54 1.11 -27.97 -11.19
CA ILE A 54 2.18 -28.54 -10.35
C ILE A 54 2.16 -30.07 -10.30
N GLU A 55 1.01 -30.67 -10.55
CA GLU A 55 0.81 -32.12 -10.67
C GLU A 55 1.60 -32.73 -11.84
N GLN A 56 1.99 -31.93 -12.83
CA GLN A 56 2.86 -32.31 -13.96
C GLN A 56 4.32 -31.89 -13.75
N SER A 57 4.66 -31.37 -12.58
CA SER A 57 6.02 -30.91 -12.25
C SER A 57 6.77 -31.96 -11.44
N PRO A 58 8.11 -32.05 -11.58
CA PRO A 58 8.96 -32.82 -10.67
C PRO A 58 8.84 -32.38 -9.20
N LEU A 59 8.28 -31.19 -8.95
CA LEU A 59 8.09 -30.62 -7.60
C LEU A 59 6.82 -31.09 -6.89
N LYS A 60 6.01 -31.96 -7.51
CA LYS A 60 4.71 -32.40 -6.98
C LYS A 60 4.81 -32.94 -5.55
N GLU A 61 5.73 -33.88 -5.30
CA GLU A 61 5.84 -34.54 -3.99
C GLU A 61 6.21 -33.56 -2.87
N ALA A 62 7.17 -32.67 -3.13
CA ALA A 62 7.58 -31.64 -2.17
C ALA A 62 6.45 -30.63 -1.88
N TYR A 63 5.65 -30.29 -2.90
CA TYR A 63 4.49 -29.43 -2.74
C TYR A 63 3.39 -30.08 -1.88
N GLU A 64 3.08 -31.35 -2.13
CA GLU A 64 2.09 -32.11 -1.36
C GLU A 64 2.51 -32.25 0.11
N GLU A 65 3.80 -32.45 0.39
CA GLU A 65 4.33 -32.50 1.75
C GLU A 65 4.08 -31.17 2.51
N ILE A 66 4.35 -30.02 1.86
CA ILE A 66 4.12 -28.70 2.46
C ILE A 66 2.63 -28.42 2.69
N LEU A 67 1.77 -28.82 1.74
CA LEU A 67 0.33 -28.71 1.92
C LEU A 67 -0.15 -29.55 3.10
N SER A 68 0.33 -30.79 3.24
CA SER A 68 -0.06 -31.64 4.37
C SER A 68 0.37 -31.06 5.72
N LYS A 69 1.60 -30.51 5.80
CA LYS A 69 2.14 -29.86 7.00
C LYS A 69 1.40 -28.56 7.35
N SER A 70 0.99 -27.79 6.35
CA SER A 70 0.26 -26.53 6.56
C SER A 70 -1.20 -26.75 6.99
N GLN A 71 -1.85 -27.82 6.52
CA GLN A 71 -3.22 -28.17 6.92
C GLN A 71 -3.34 -28.59 8.40
N LEU A 72 -2.29 -29.17 8.99
CA LEU A 72 -2.23 -29.49 10.42
C LEU A 72 -2.34 -28.25 11.33
N ILE A 73 -2.09 -27.04 10.79
CA ILE A 73 -2.19 -25.78 11.54
C ILE A 73 -3.62 -25.18 11.46
N LEU A 74 -4.43 -25.59 10.46
CA LEU A 74 -5.72 -24.96 10.16
C LEU A 74 -6.96 -25.70 10.70
N GLN A 75 -6.83 -26.89 11.28
CA GLN A 75 -7.98 -27.63 11.82
C GLN A 75 -8.00 -27.67 13.36
N LYS A 76 -8.42 -26.57 13.98
CA LYS A 76 -9.35 -26.62 15.12
C LYS A 76 -10.67 -26.04 14.65
N LYS A 77 -11.56 -26.90 14.12
CA LYS A 77 -12.96 -26.56 13.89
C LYS A 77 -13.58 -26.14 15.23
N ILE A 78 -14.07 -24.91 15.29
CA ILE A 78 -14.94 -24.44 16.38
C ILE A 78 -16.35 -24.88 15.97
N ASP A 79 -16.87 -25.94 16.58
CA ASP A 79 -18.16 -26.57 16.25
C ASP A 79 -19.38 -25.78 16.79
N LYS A 80 -19.31 -24.45 16.91
CA LYS A 80 -20.47 -23.65 17.31
C LYS A 80 -20.66 -22.45 16.37
N PRO A 81 -21.81 -22.36 15.69
CA PRO A 81 -22.16 -21.15 14.95
C PRO A 81 -22.22 -19.97 15.93
N PRO A 82 -21.73 -18.78 15.53
CA PRO A 82 -21.90 -17.58 16.33
C PRO A 82 -23.40 -17.32 16.56
N PRO A 83 -23.79 -16.86 17.76
CA PRO A 83 -25.19 -16.52 18.04
C PRO A 83 -25.67 -15.43 17.08
N ASP A 84 -26.93 -15.52 16.68
CA ASP A 84 -27.58 -14.54 15.81
C ASP A 84 -27.44 -13.13 16.41
N PRO A 85 -27.09 -12.13 15.61
CA PRO A 85 -27.00 -10.76 16.09
C PRO A 85 -28.37 -10.29 16.59
N PRO A 86 -28.42 -9.54 17.70
CA PRO A 86 -29.67 -9.02 18.23
C PRO A 86 -30.38 -8.16 17.18
N VAL A 87 -31.64 -8.48 16.95
CA VAL A 87 -32.55 -7.73 16.06
C VAL A 87 -32.63 -6.30 16.58
N LEU A 88 -31.94 -5.37 15.91
CA LEU A 88 -32.07 -3.94 16.20
C LEU A 88 -33.44 -3.48 15.69
N GLU A 89 -34.33 -3.12 16.61
CA GLU A 89 -35.58 -2.43 16.29
C GLU A 89 -35.27 -1.16 15.50
N GLN A 90 -35.70 -1.15 14.22
CA GLN A 90 -35.61 0.01 13.35
C GLN A 90 -36.51 1.12 13.90
N LEU A 91 -35.89 2.08 14.58
CA LEU A 91 -36.52 3.36 14.93
C LEU A 91 -37.07 4.01 13.66
N LYS A 92 -38.40 4.08 13.56
CA LYS A 92 -39.14 4.79 12.52
C LYS A 92 -38.73 6.27 12.55
N GLN A 93 -37.74 6.63 11.73
CA GLN A 93 -37.40 8.03 11.51
C GLN A 93 -38.57 8.73 10.79
N PRO A 94 -38.91 9.98 11.17
CA PRO A 94 -39.96 10.74 10.52
C PRO A 94 -39.67 10.86 9.02
N ILE A 95 -40.68 10.56 8.21
CA ILE A 95 -40.63 10.65 6.75
C ILE A 95 -40.55 12.13 6.38
N PHE A 96 -39.35 12.69 6.35
CA PHE A 96 -39.10 13.96 5.68
C PHE A 96 -39.23 13.69 4.18
N LEU A 97 -40.21 14.35 3.54
CA LEU A 97 -40.33 14.40 2.08
C LEU A 97 -39.02 14.92 1.51
N LYS A 98 -38.20 14.02 0.95
CA LYS A 98 -36.93 14.39 0.34
C LYS A 98 -37.23 15.10 -0.97
N GLU A 99 -36.60 16.25 -1.16
CA GLU A 99 -36.72 17.05 -2.38
C GLU A 99 -36.17 16.25 -3.58
N LYS A 100 -36.90 16.28 -4.70
CA LYS A 100 -36.55 15.53 -5.92
C LYS A 100 -35.45 16.24 -6.70
N CYS A 101 -34.55 15.48 -7.33
CA CYS A 101 -33.53 16.01 -8.25
C CYS A 101 -34.19 16.82 -9.39
N LEU A 102 -33.56 17.91 -9.85
CA LEU A 102 -34.02 18.61 -11.06
C LEU A 102 -34.06 17.69 -12.30
N ASN A 103 -33.23 16.63 -12.33
CA ASN A 103 -33.23 15.61 -13.38
C ASN A 103 -34.03 14.34 -12.97
N PHE A 104 -35.02 14.46 -12.07
CA PHE A 104 -35.72 13.31 -11.49
C PHE A 104 -36.42 12.43 -12.53
N ASP A 105 -36.92 13.02 -13.61
CA ASP A 105 -37.60 12.27 -14.66
C ASP A 105 -36.68 11.26 -15.35
N ASN A 106 -35.36 11.49 -15.30
CA ASN A 106 -34.36 10.58 -15.85
C ASN A 106 -33.67 9.72 -14.77
N CYS A 107 -33.34 10.30 -13.60
CA CYS A 107 -32.55 9.59 -12.58
C CYS A 107 -33.38 8.91 -11.50
N HIS A 108 -34.61 9.36 -11.26
CA HIS A 108 -35.49 8.90 -10.18
C HIS A 108 -34.88 8.95 -8.77
N GLN A 109 -33.91 9.85 -8.55
CA GLN A 109 -33.24 10.03 -7.26
C GLN A 109 -33.58 11.39 -6.63
N ASN A 110 -33.57 11.44 -5.30
CA ASN A 110 -33.73 12.69 -4.56
C ASN A 110 -32.42 13.49 -4.51
N ILE A 111 -32.51 14.77 -4.20
CA ILE A 111 -31.34 15.67 -4.08
C ILE A 111 -30.35 15.09 -3.06
N ASN A 112 -29.08 15.05 -3.45
CA ASN A 112 -27.99 14.67 -2.56
C ASN A 112 -27.57 15.92 -1.79
N GLN A 113 -27.36 15.80 -0.47
CA GLN A 113 -26.99 16.94 0.38
C GLN A 113 -25.74 17.67 -0.12
N MET A 114 -24.79 16.97 -0.75
CA MET A 114 -23.60 17.57 -1.35
C MET A 114 -23.88 18.49 -2.55
N PHE A 115 -25.04 18.32 -3.20
CA PHE A 115 -25.46 19.05 -4.39
C PHE A 115 -26.76 19.80 -4.14
N LYS A 116 -27.02 20.18 -2.88
CA LYS A 116 -28.26 20.86 -2.49
C LYS A 116 -28.40 22.23 -3.16
N ILE A 117 -27.29 22.94 -3.37
CA ILE A 117 -27.27 24.25 -4.03
C ILE A 117 -27.67 24.09 -5.50
N GLU A 118 -27.13 23.06 -6.16
CA GLU A 118 -27.39 22.77 -7.57
C GLU A 118 -28.69 21.98 -7.79
N GLN A 119 -29.37 21.58 -6.72
CA GLN A 119 -30.63 20.82 -6.70
C GLN A 119 -30.61 19.52 -7.51
N VAL A 120 -29.49 18.80 -7.48
CA VAL A 120 -29.32 17.51 -8.19
C VAL A 120 -28.91 16.37 -7.28
N CYS A 121 -29.04 15.12 -7.75
CA CYS A 121 -28.64 13.93 -6.98
C CYS A 121 -27.17 13.54 -7.18
N SER A 122 -26.57 13.92 -8.30
CA SER A 122 -25.22 13.52 -8.67
C SER A 122 -24.60 14.51 -9.65
N LEU A 123 -23.29 14.36 -9.87
CA LEU A 123 -22.56 15.16 -10.84
C LEU A 123 -23.04 14.89 -12.27
N GLU A 124 -23.37 13.64 -12.60
CA GLU A 124 -23.93 13.25 -13.89
C GLU A 124 -25.25 13.96 -14.17
N CYS A 125 -26.11 14.11 -13.15
CA CYS A 125 -27.34 14.89 -13.30
C CYS A 125 -27.06 16.38 -13.46
N GLN A 126 -26.02 16.92 -12.80
CA GLN A 126 -25.58 18.29 -13.01
C GLN A 126 -25.10 18.51 -14.46
N PHE A 127 -24.30 17.58 -14.99
CA PHE A 127 -23.85 17.58 -16.37
C PHE A 127 -25.03 17.55 -17.34
N PHE A 128 -25.97 16.65 -17.11
CA PHE A 128 -27.11 16.44 -17.98
C PHE A 128 -27.94 17.72 -18.11
N ILE A 129 -28.28 18.36 -16.99
CA ILE A 129 -29.08 19.59 -16.99
C ILE A 129 -28.36 20.76 -17.70
N LYS A 130 -27.03 20.83 -17.60
CA LYS A 130 -26.26 21.93 -18.22
C LYS A 130 -25.98 21.70 -19.71
N ILE A 131 -25.66 20.46 -20.09
CA ILE A 131 -25.21 20.13 -21.44
C ILE A 131 -26.39 19.92 -22.39
N VAL A 132 -27.47 19.29 -21.94
CA VAL A 132 -28.60 18.95 -22.83
C VAL A 132 -29.21 20.19 -23.50
N PRO A 133 -29.50 21.30 -22.80
CA PRO A 133 -30.04 22.50 -23.46
C PRO A 133 -29.08 23.09 -24.50
N LEU A 134 -27.77 23.05 -24.23
CA LEU A 134 -26.75 23.53 -25.17
C LEU A 134 -26.64 22.61 -26.39
N PHE A 135 -26.82 21.31 -26.18
CA PHE A 135 -26.82 20.31 -27.25
C PHE A 135 -28.04 20.46 -28.17
N GLU A 136 -29.23 20.67 -27.60
CA GLU A 136 -30.45 20.95 -28.37
C GLU A 136 -30.32 22.23 -29.21
N GLN A 137 -29.58 23.22 -28.71
CA GLN A 137 -29.26 24.47 -29.42
C GLN A 137 -28.07 24.34 -30.38
N GLN A 138 -27.43 23.17 -30.47
CA GLN A 138 -26.22 22.92 -31.25
C GLN A 138 -25.04 23.87 -30.91
N ASP A 139 -24.97 24.35 -29.67
CA ASP A 139 -23.92 25.24 -29.18
C ASP A 139 -22.69 24.47 -28.66
N TYR A 140 -21.98 23.82 -29.58
CA TYR A 140 -20.83 22.97 -29.25
C TYR A 140 -19.66 23.73 -28.61
N SER A 141 -19.57 25.05 -28.84
CA SER A 141 -18.53 25.88 -28.22
C SER A 141 -18.74 25.98 -26.71
N ASN A 142 -19.96 26.25 -26.27
CA ASN A 142 -20.26 26.33 -24.84
C ASN A 142 -20.36 24.96 -24.18
N ILE A 143 -20.77 23.90 -24.91
CA ILE A 143 -20.64 22.51 -24.40
C ILE A 143 -19.19 22.21 -24.02
N ARG A 144 -18.23 22.53 -24.91
CA ARG A 144 -16.81 22.29 -24.63
C ARG A 144 -16.32 23.08 -23.42
N LYS A 145 -16.78 24.32 -23.24
CA LYS A 145 -16.44 25.14 -22.05
C LYS A 145 -17.01 24.53 -20.78
N GLU A 146 -18.26 24.07 -20.80
CA GLU A 146 -18.86 23.44 -19.62
C GLU A 146 -18.16 22.12 -19.27
N ILE A 147 -17.75 21.30 -20.25
CA ILE A 147 -16.96 20.09 -19.98
C ILE A 147 -15.64 20.45 -19.28
N ILE A 148 -14.88 21.43 -19.79
CA ILE A 148 -13.61 21.87 -19.19
C ILE A 148 -13.84 22.45 -17.78
N ASN A 149 -14.87 23.29 -17.60
CA ASN A 149 -15.20 23.87 -16.30
C ASN A 149 -15.57 22.79 -15.28
N ILE A 150 -16.21 21.71 -15.72
CA ILE A 150 -16.60 20.64 -14.80
C ILE A 150 -15.44 19.69 -14.50
N GLU A 151 -14.53 19.43 -15.43
CA GLU A 151 -13.24 18.78 -15.13
C GLU A 151 -12.45 19.59 -14.09
N TYR A 152 -12.46 20.92 -14.24
CA TYR A 152 -11.88 21.83 -13.25
C TYR A 152 -12.61 21.76 -11.90
N HIS A 153 -13.95 21.74 -11.87
CA HIS A 153 -14.71 21.52 -10.64
C HIS A 153 -14.52 20.13 -10.03
N GLN A 154 -14.28 19.08 -10.82
CA GLN A 154 -13.88 17.77 -10.31
C GLN A 154 -12.51 17.86 -9.65
N SER A 155 -11.54 18.56 -10.23
CA SER A 155 -10.23 18.74 -9.60
C SER A 155 -10.28 19.58 -8.31
N ILE A 156 -11.10 20.65 -8.26
CA ILE A 156 -11.28 21.47 -7.05
C ILE A 156 -12.14 20.77 -5.99
N LYS A 157 -13.27 20.15 -6.36
CA LYS A 157 -14.09 19.39 -5.40
C LYS A 157 -13.31 18.16 -4.91
N ASN A 158 -12.50 17.48 -5.73
CA ASN A 158 -11.59 16.43 -5.22
C ASN A 158 -10.52 16.97 -4.25
N GLN A 159 -10.19 18.26 -4.30
CA GLN A 159 -9.35 18.92 -3.29
C GLN A 159 -10.13 19.38 -2.04
N GLN A 160 -11.45 19.59 -2.11
CA GLN A 160 -12.25 20.17 -1.01
C GLN A 160 -13.33 19.23 -0.43
N SER A 161 -13.69 18.12 -1.08
CA SER A 161 -14.83 17.27 -0.72
C SER A 161 -14.47 15.84 -0.26
N ILE A 162 -13.20 15.53 -0.02
CA ILE A 162 -12.78 14.35 0.76
C ILE A 162 -12.34 14.80 2.16
N GLN A 163 -13.19 15.57 2.83
CA GLN A 163 -13.13 15.68 4.28
C GLN A 163 -14.24 14.89 5.00
N GLN A 164 -15.34 14.45 4.38
CA GLN A 164 -16.44 13.89 5.19
C GLN A 164 -17.30 12.74 4.61
N ILE A 165 -16.92 12.06 3.51
CA ILE A 165 -17.66 10.84 3.11
C ILE A 165 -16.70 9.67 2.90
N GLY A 166 -16.66 8.76 3.88
CA GLY A 166 -16.22 7.37 3.70
C GLY A 166 -14.81 6.98 4.16
N LEU A 167 -13.92 7.91 4.52
CA LEU A 167 -12.59 7.57 5.08
C LEU A 167 -12.53 7.60 6.62
N SER A 168 -13.63 7.92 7.31
CA SER A 168 -13.68 7.95 8.78
C SER A 168 -13.46 6.59 9.46
N GLN A 169 -13.46 5.49 8.70
CA GLN A 169 -13.16 4.14 9.22
C GLN A 169 -11.70 3.72 9.06
N PHE A 170 -10.96 4.36 8.15
CA PHE A 170 -9.51 4.17 8.05
C PHE A 170 -8.87 5.35 8.76
N GLY A 171 -8.55 5.19 10.04
CA GLY A 171 -7.76 6.18 10.76
C GLY A 171 -6.46 6.43 10.01
N ILE A 172 -6.43 7.47 9.17
CA ILE A 172 -5.20 8.02 8.60
C ILE A 172 -4.53 8.69 9.78
N GLY A 173 -3.72 7.91 10.51
CA GLY A 173 -2.97 8.41 11.64
C GLY A 173 -1.90 9.33 11.09
N VAL A 174 -2.16 10.64 11.08
CA VAL A 174 -1.12 11.65 10.93
C VAL A 174 -0.19 11.50 12.13
N THR A 175 0.82 10.66 12.01
CA THR A 175 1.64 10.30 13.16
C THR A 175 2.94 11.03 13.01
N GLN A 176 3.07 12.01 13.91
CA GLN A 176 4.33 12.66 14.16
C GLN A 176 5.15 11.69 15.00
N PHE A 177 6.30 11.29 14.46
CA PHE A 177 7.30 10.54 15.18
C PHE A 177 8.66 11.19 14.94
N THR A 178 9.55 11.04 15.90
CA THR A 178 10.95 11.46 15.75
C THR A 178 11.84 10.23 15.78
N PHE A 179 12.90 10.27 14.99
CA PHE A 179 14.03 9.36 15.14
C PHE A 179 14.88 9.86 16.32
N ASN A 180 14.95 9.08 17.39
CA ASN A 180 15.63 9.50 18.63
C ASN A 180 16.31 8.35 19.39
N ARG A 181 16.21 7.12 18.87
CA ARG A 181 17.02 5.98 19.32
C ARG A 181 17.98 5.60 18.19
N PHE A 182 19.27 5.67 18.43
CA PHE A 182 20.27 5.59 17.37
C PHE A 182 21.57 4.91 17.83
N GLY A 183 22.27 4.30 16.88
CA GLY A 183 23.59 3.71 17.07
C GLY A 183 24.64 4.78 17.34
N GLN A 184 25.72 4.37 18.01
CA GLN A 184 26.87 5.24 18.26
C GLN A 184 27.40 5.85 16.95
N GLY A 185 27.81 7.13 17.00
CA GLY A 185 28.32 7.87 15.84
C GLY A 185 27.25 8.62 15.04
N ILE A 186 25.98 8.23 15.14
CA ILE A 186 24.89 8.95 14.49
C ILE A 186 24.65 10.29 15.19
N GLN A 187 24.58 11.36 14.40
CA GLN A 187 24.25 12.71 14.82
C GLN A 187 22.85 13.07 14.35
N ILE A 188 22.05 13.70 15.22
CA ILE A 188 20.69 14.14 14.92
C ILE A 188 20.62 15.64 15.13
N ASN A 189 20.23 16.37 14.09
CA ASN A 189 19.95 17.79 14.13
C ASN A 189 18.58 18.04 13.51
N GLN A 190 17.56 18.20 14.37
CA GLN A 190 16.16 18.34 13.94
C GLN A 190 15.67 17.15 13.08
N SER A 191 15.34 17.40 11.81
CA SER A 191 14.93 16.39 10.83
C SER A 191 16.12 15.73 10.12
N GLN A 192 17.34 16.24 10.29
CA GLN A 192 18.54 15.75 9.61
C GLN A 192 19.29 14.76 10.50
N ILE A 193 19.65 13.61 9.91
CA ILE A 193 20.38 12.53 10.57
C ILE A 193 21.60 12.19 9.73
N LEU A 194 22.76 12.11 10.38
CA LEU A 194 24.03 11.92 9.71
C LEU A 194 24.87 10.87 10.44
N LEU A 195 25.52 10.01 9.67
CA LEU A 195 26.63 9.17 10.08
C LEU A 195 27.85 9.56 9.24
N ASN A 196 28.97 9.81 9.92
CA ASN A 196 30.25 10.08 9.29
C ASN A 196 31.36 9.46 10.16
N GLU A 197 31.74 8.24 9.84
CA GLU A 197 32.77 7.49 10.55
C GLU A 197 33.72 6.78 9.57
N GLU A 198 34.80 6.18 10.08
CA GLU A 198 35.74 5.39 9.27
C GLU A 198 35.30 3.91 9.14
N GLU A 199 34.51 3.42 10.09
CA GLU A 199 34.07 2.02 10.12
C GLU A 199 33.07 1.76 8.98
N TYR A 200 33.25 0.65 8.24
CA TYR A 200 32.35 0.26 7.15
C TYR A 200 31.24 -0.67 7.65
N THR A 201 30.46 -0.20 8.63
CA THR A 201 29.35 -0.97 9.21
C THR A 201 28.06 -0.17 9.22
N PHE A 202 26.93 -0.88 9.22
CA PHE A 202 25.61 -0.25 9.32
C PHE A 202 25.33 0.14 10.77
N LYS A 203 24.87 1.36 11.02
CA LYS A 203 24.28 1.79 12.30
C LYS A 203 22.82 2.13 12.08
N THR A 204 21.94 1.67 12.97
CA THR A 204 20.50 1.94 12.87
C THR A 204 20.10 3.16 13.69
N VAL A 205 19.23 3.97 13.11
CA VAL A 205 18.39 4.96 13.79
C VAL A 205 16.91 4.56 13.67
N THR A 206 16.14 4.73 14.75
CA THR A 206 14.74 4.34 14.84
C THR A 206 13.94 5.32 15.69
N SER A 207 12.61 5.30 15.52
CA SER A 207 11.72 6.00 16.43
C SER A 207 11.59 5.26 17.76
N ASN A 208 11.47 6.00 18.86
CA ASN A 208 11.05 5.45 20.15
C ASN A 208 9.53 5.27 20.27
N VAL A 209 8.75 5.77 19.31
CA VAL A 209 7.28 5.63 19.29
C VAL A 209 6.90 4.53 18.30
N GLY A 210 6.24 3.50 18.81
CA GLY A 210 5.65 2.45 18.00
C GLY A 210 4.35 2.89 17.33
N LEU A 211 4.14 2.44 16.10
CA LEU A 211 2.90 2.55 15.35
C LEU A 211 2.00 1.35 15.67
N TYR A 212 0.69 1.57 15.86
CA TYR A 212 -0.21 0.54 16.39
C TYR A 212 -1.36 0.13 15.47
N ASN A 213 -1.87 1.04 14.63
CA ASN A 213 -3.00 0.77 13.72
C ASN A 213 -3.13 1.87 12.66
N GLY A 214 -3.85 1.60 11.56
CA GLY A 214 -4.10 2.62 10.55
C GLY A 214 -3.09 2.60 9.40
N ILE A 215 -3.07 3.72 8.65
CA ILE A 215 -2.21 3.90 7.49
C ILE A 215 -1.27 5.08 7.76
N TYR A 216 0.02 4.84 7.57
CA TYR A 216 1.09 5.79 7.86
C TYR A 216 1.94 6.04 6.62
N PHE A 217 2.34 7.29 6.45
CA PHE A 217 3.24 7.70 5.39
C PHE A 217 4.25 8.72 5.89
N TRP A 218 5.49 8.54 5.48
CA TRP A 218 6.58 9.47 5.72
C TRP A 218 7.58 9.42 4.57
N LYS A 219 8.44 10.43 4.49
CA LYS A 219 9.49 10.51 3.48
C LYS A 219 10.87 10.48 4.13
N ILE A 220 11.81 9.90 3.40
CA ILE A 220 13.25 9.91 3.66
C ILE A 220 13.93 10.52 2.43
N ILE A 221 14.70 11.58 2.63
CA ILE A 221 15.36 12.37 1.59
C ILE A 221 16.86 12.27 1.84
N PRO A 222 17.63 11.52 1.04
CA PRO A 222 19.08 11.42 1.21
C PRO A 222 19.73 12.80 1.15
N LEU A 223 20.67 13.07 2.05
CA LEU A 223 21.47 14.30 2.01
C LEU A 223 22.51 14.20 0.88
N ALA A 224 22.85 15.34 0.27
CA ALA A 224 23.85 15.42 -0.79
C ALA A 224 25.24 14.87 -0.39
N ILE A 225 25.57 14.95 0.91
CA ILE A 225 26.83 14.45 1.50
C ILE A 225 26.91 12.92 1.61
N THR A 226 25.79 12.22 1.38
CA THR A 226 25.74 10.76 1.42
C THR A 226 26.62 10.17 0.33
N LYS A 227 27.56 9.31 0.71
CA LYS A 227 28.45 8.58 -0.21
C LYS A 227 28.17 7.09 -0.23
N ASN A 228 27.48 6.58 0.78
CA ASN A 228 27.22 5.17 0.98
C ASN A 228 25.72 4.89 1.11
N GLU A 229 25.40 3.61 1.05
CA GLU A 229 24.04 3.12 0.96
C GLU A 229 23.29 3.20 2.29
N MET A 230 21.96 3.15 2.21
CA MET A 230 21.07 3.14 3.37
C MET A 230 20.03 2.02 3.25
N LYS A 231 19.56 1.51 4.38
CA LYS A 231 18.38 0.61 4.42
C LYS A 231 17.22 1.36 5.08
N ILE A 232 16.11 1.52 4.37
CA ILE A 232 14.96 2.34 4.80
C ILE A 232 13.76 1.44 4.99
N GLY A 233 13.07 1.51 6.14
CA GLY A 233 11.85 0.74 6.33
C GLY A 233 11.34 0.73 7.76
N ILE A 234 10.99 -0.46 8.25
CA ILE A 234 10.33 -0.65 9.54
C ILE A 234 10.88 -1.85 10.30
N SER A 235 10.65 -1.88 11.61
CA SER A 235 10.85 -3.04 12.47
C SER A 235 9.60 -3.36 13.28
N THR A 236 9.22 -4.63 13.38
CA THR A 236 8.09 -5.11 14.22
C THR A 236 8.52 -5.43 15.66
N SER A 237 9.78 -5.19 16.00
CA SER A 237 10.36 -5.39 17.32
C SER A 237 11.41 -4.32 17.56
N ASP A 238 11.64 -3.92 18.80
CA ASP A 238 12.69 -2.98 19.21
C ASP A 238 13.97 -3.71 19.69
N LYS A 239 13.98 -5.05 19.66
CA LYS A 239 15.02 -5.92 20.20
C LYS A 239 16.15 -6.21 19.20
N TYR A 240 16.82 -5.17 18.73
CA TYR A 240 17.99 -5.27 17.85
C TYR A 240 19.15 -4.41 18.35
N ASP A 241 20.36 -4.76 17.93
CA ASP A 241 21.56 -3.95 18.19
C ASP A 241 21.62 -2.77 17.22
N LEU A 242 21.66 -1.55 17.76
CA LEU A 242 21.76 -0.31 16.99
C LEU A 242 23.09 -0.17 16.23
N LYS A 243 24.09 -1.01 16.53
CA LYS A 243 25.37 -1.12 15.79
C LYS A 243 25.29 -1.98 14.53
N THR A 244 24.09 -2.46 14.17
CA THR A 244 23.83 -3.26 12.98
C THR A 244 22.63 -2.70 12.22
N ALA A 245 22.36 -3.21 11.02
CA ALA A 245 21.13 -2.87 10.30
C ALA A 245 19.93 -3.63 10.88
N PHE A 246 18.85 -2.92 11.23
CA PHE A 246 17.61 -3.54 11.75
C PHE A 246 17.05 -4.63 10.83
N SER A 247 17.23 -4.53 9.51
CA SER A 247 16.76 -5.51 8.52
C SER A 247 17.56 -6.81 8.51
N ASP A 248 18.67 -6.89 9.24
CA ASP A 248 19.45 -8.12 9.37
C ASP A 248 18.74 -9.11 10.32
N TYR A 249 17.75 -8.64 11.07
CA TYR A 249 16.86 -9.44 11.91
C TYR A 249 15.56 -9.78 11.17
N ASN A 250 14.97 -10.94 11.49
CA ASN A 250 13.76 -11.46 10.83
C ASN A 250 12.52 -10.56 11.00
N PHE A 251 12.52 -9.68 11.99
CA PHE A 251 11.45 -8.71 12.27
C PHE A 251 11.68 -7.33 11.62
N GLY A 252 12.80 -7.12 10.91
CA GLY A 252 13.14 -5.87 10.24
C GLY A 252 12.98 -5.96 8.73
N TYR A 253 12.34 -4.97 8.12
CA TYR A 253 11.99 -4.95 6.70
C TYR A 253 12.47 -3.65 6.07
N ALA A 254 13.31 -3.73 5.05
CA ALA A 254 13.90 -2.55 4.46
C ALA A 254 13.98 -2.59 2.94
N PHE A 255 13.77 -1.42 2.34
CA PHE A 255 14.28 -1.10 1.03
C PHE A 255 15.74 -0.66 1.14
N TYR A 256 16.64 -1.45 0.57
CA TYR A 256 18.07 -1.16 0.48
C TYR A 256 18.32 -0.32 -0.79
N THR A 257 19.01 0.82 -0.65
CA THR A 257 19.17 1.79 -1.75
C THR A 257 19.92 1.26 -2.98
N VAL A 258 20.48 0.04 -2.91
CA VAL A 258 20.96 -0.73 -4.07
C VAL A 258 19.84 -1.39 -4.91
N GLY A 259 18.57 -1.07 -4.66
CA GLY A 259 17.42 -1.57 -5.42
C GLY A 259 16.82 -2.89 -4.92
N GLN A 260 17.13 -3.29 -3.69
CA GLN A 260 16.71 -4.58 -3.14
C GLN A 260 15.77 -4.43 -1.94
N PHE A 261 14.86 -5.37 -1.75
CA PHE A 261 14.16 -5.53 -0.48
C PHE A 261 14.91 -6.54 0.40
N ARG A 262 15.05 -6.21 1.69
CA ARG A 262 15.84 -6.93 2.69
C ARG A 262 14.99 -7.25 3.92
N ASN A 263 15.06 -8.49 4.38
CA ASN A 263 14.46 -8.96 5.63
C ASN A 263 15.25 -10.16 6.16
N GLY A 264 15.62 -10.14 7.44
CA GLY A 264 16.31 -11.25 8.10
C GLY A 264 17.71 -11.61 7.56
N SER A 265 18.34 -10.73 6.78
CA SER A 265 19.64 -11.06 6.18
C SER A 265 20.50 -9.84 5.85
N ASN A 266 21.79 -9.95 6.16
CA ASN A 266 22.80 -8.95 5.82
C ASN A 266 23.16 -8.97 4.32
N SER A 267 23.08 -10.12 3.65
CA SER A 267 23.61 -10.33 2.30
C SER A 267 22.54 -10.72 1.27
N ASN A 268 21.45 -11.36 1.70
CA ASN A 268 20.38 -11.80 0.80
C ASN A 268 19.23 -10.79 0.71
N GLY A 269 18.70 -10.63 -0.50
CA GLY A 269 17.55 -9.79 -0.83
C GLY A 269 17.09 -10.05 -2.25
N PHE A 270 15.84 -9.70 -2.54
CA PHE A 270 15.32 -9.75 -3.91
C PHE A 270 15.31 -8.36 -4.54
N GLU A 271 15.45 -8.31 -5.86
CA GLU A 271 15.32 -7.08 -6.63
C GLU A 271 13.89 -6.55 -6.51
N TYR A 272 13.75 -5.27 -6.18
CA TYR A 272 12.47 -4.67 -5.84
C TYR A 272 12.28 -3.29 -6.48
N GLY A 273 13.30 -2.44 -6.46
CA GLY A 273 13.16 -1.05 -6.86
C GLY A 273 14.40 -0.47 -7.50
N VAL A 274 14.38 0.84 -7.71
CA VAL A 274 15.49 1.58 -8.33
C VAL A 274 16.65 1.79 -7.37
N LYS A 275 17.87 1.84 -7.93
CA LYS A 275 19.09 2.13 -7.17
C LYS A 275 19.31 3.64 -7.07
N PHE A 276 19.73 4.12 -5.90
CA PHE A 276 20.08 5.53 -5.66
C PHE A 276 21.04 5.63 -4.46
N ILE A 277 21.67 6.79 -4.27
CA ILE A 277 22.59 7.05 -3.16
C ILE A 277 22.21 8.35 -2.45
N ASN A 278 22.38 9.49 -3.11
CA ASN A 278 22.29 10.82 -2.49
C ASN A 278 21.30 11.76 -3.19
N THR A 279 20.33 11.19 -3.91
CA THR A 279 19.32 11.96 -4.65
C THR A 279 17.92 11.39 -4.45
N GLY A 280 16.93 12.23 -4.75
CA GLY A 280 15.53 11.87 -4.76
C GLY A 280 14.88 11.83 -3.37
N GLU A 281 13.69 11.27 -3.32
CA GLU A 281 12.92 11.04 -2.11
C GLU A 281 12.34 9.62 -2.10
N VAL A 282 12.43 8.96 -0.96
CA VAL A 282 11.75 7.68 -0.70
C VAL A 282 10.54 7.93 0.17
N GLY A 283 9.36 7.61 -0.35
CA GLY A 283 8.16 7.51 0.47
C GLY A 283 8.04 6.11 1.05
N VAL A 284 7.72 6.01 2.33
CA VAL A 284 7.41 4.75 3.01
C VAL A 284 5.94 4.74 3.35
N LEU A 285 5.22 3.72 2.91
CA LEU A 285 3.79 3.56 3.13
C LEU A 285 3.53 2.26 3.89
N LEU A 286 3.00 2.39 5.10
CA LEU A 286 2.65 1.28 5.98
C LEU A 286 1.14 1.28 6.21
N ASP A 287 0.46 0.23 5.78
CA ASP A 287 -0.94 -0.01 6.06
C ASP A 287 -1.06 -1.18 7.03
N MET A 288 -1.22 -0.85 8.31
CA MET A 288 -1.38 -1.84 9.36
C MET A 288 -2.78 -2.46 9.35
N ASN A 289 -3.76 -1.88 8.65
CA ASN A 289 -5.08 -2.49 8.56
C ASN A 289 -5.04 -3.72 7.64
N ARG A 290 -4.35 -3.59 6.49
CA ARG A 290 -4.17 -4.68 5.52
C ARG A 290 -2.89 -5.49 5.74
N GLY A 291 -1.97 -4.99 6.55
CA GLY A 291 -0.68 -5.62 6.80
C GLY A 291 0.26 -5.48 5.61
N VAL A 292 0.30 -4.31 4.99
CA VAL A 292 1.06 -4.06 3.75
C VAL A 292 2.14 -3.00 3.98
N LEU A 293 3.34 -3.28 3.52
CA LEU A 293 4.44 -2.32 3.41
C LEU A 293 4.74 -2.07 1.94
N ALA A 294 4.88 -0.80 1.55
CA ALA A 294 5.25 -0.41 0.21
C ALA A 294 6.13 0.84 0.20
N PHE A 295 6.79 1.09 -0.92
CA PHE A 295 7.67 2.23 -1.10
C PHE A 295 7.33 3.00 -2.37
N SER A 296 7.72 4.27 -2.39
CA SER A 296 7.76 5.09 -3.59
C SER A 296 9.11 5.76 -3.76
N TYR A 297 9.54 6.04 -4.99
CA TYR A 297 10.72 6.85 -5.27
C TYR A 297 10.36 8.02 -6.19
N ASN A 298 10.63 9.25 -5.76
CA ASN A 298 10.24 10.48 -6.47
C ASN A 298 8.75 10.48 -6.87
N GLY A 299 7.88 10.10 -5.94
CA GLY A 299 6.43 10.00 -6.15
C GLY A 299 5.96 8.80 -6.98
N ASN A 300 6.85 7.99 -7.55
CA ASN A 300 6.50 6.79 -8.30
C ASN A 300 6.36 5.59 -7.37
N PHE A 301 5.23 4.89 -7.42
CA PHE A 301 5.00 3.68 -6.63
C PHE A 301 5.91 2.54 -7.11
N LEU A 302 6.64 1.90 -6.18
CA LEU A 302 7.54 0.78 -6.49
C LEU A 302 6.86 -0.59 -6.35
N GLY A 303 5.55 -0.62 -6.06
CA GLY A 303 4.81 -1.84 -5.79
C GLY A 303 4.77 -2.20 -4.31
N LYS A 304 3.99 -3.23 -3.95
CA LYS A 304 3.90 -3.73 -2.57
C LYS A 304 5.16 -4.55 -2.26
N ALA A 305 5.90 -4.13 -1.24
CA ALA A 305 7.14 -4.81 -0.84
C ALA A 305 6.86 -6.06 0.02
N LEU A 306 5.86 -5.97 0.90
CA LEU A 306 5.46 -7.06 1.78
C LEU A 306 3.97 -6.99 2.08
N CYS A 307 3.34 -8.16 2.17
CA CYS A 307 2.00 -8.35 2.71
C CYS A 307 2.06 -9.45 3.78
N SER A 308 1.79 -9.11 5.05
CA SER A 308 1.94 -10.03 6.18
C SER A 308 0.99 -9.69 7.32
N GLU A 309 0.41 -10.71 7.96
CA GLU A 309 -0.41 -10.56 9.18
C GLU A 309 0.38 -9.99 10.37
N GLN A 310 1.71 -10.12 10.37
CA GLN A 310 2.55 -9.50 11.40
C GLN A 310 2.51 -7.98 11.35
N LEU A 311 2.37 -7.40 10.14
CA LEU A 311 2.27 -5.95 9.97
C LEU A 311 0.93 -5.38 10.46
N LYS A 312 -0.05 -6.22 10.79
CA LYS A 312 -1.30 -5.78 11.41
C LYS A 312 -1.21 -5.61 12.92
N LYS A 313 -0.08 -5.95 13.52
CA LYS A 313 0.12 -5.94 14.97
C LYS A 313 1.24 -4.98 15.33
N GLY A 314 0.88 -3.92 16.05
CA GLY A 314 1.86 -3.02 16.65
C GLY A 314 2.49 -3.57 17.93
N PRO A 315 3.57 -2.94 18.41
CA PRO A 315 4.19 -1.74 17.84
C PRO A 315 5.07 -2.02 16.61
N ILE A 316 5.01 -1.13 15.61
CA ILE A 316 5.92 -1.10 14.45
C ILE A 316 6.71 0.20 14.46
N TYR A 317 8.03 0.12 14.32
CA TYR A 317 8.93 1.26 14.44
C TYR A 317 9.50 1.65 13.07
N PRO A 318 9.40 2.92 12.65
CA PRO A 318 10.18 3.45 11.52
C PRO A 318 11.67 3.32 11.79
N CYS A 319 12.44 2.84 10.81
CA CYS A 319 13.86 2.59 10.93
C CYS A 319 14.63 3.00 9.67
N VAL A 320 15.85 3.51 9.87
CA VAL A 320 16.84 3.70 8.80
C VAL A 320 18.19 3.19 9.30
N ALA A 321 18.90 2.40 8.49
CA ALA A 321 20.28 2.01 8.75
C ALA A 321 21.21 2.76 7.79
N LEU A 322 22.23 3.41 8.35
CA LEU A 322 23.23 4.21 7.66
C LEU A 322 24.54 3.45 7.58
N LEU A 323 25.18 3.42 6.41
CA LEU A 323 26.50 2.83 6.23
C LEU A 323 27.57 3.92 6.20
N HIS A 324 28.55 3.88 7.10
CA HIS A 324 29.79 4.67 7.03
C HIS A 324 29.64 6.21 6.88
N GLN A 325 29.43 6.70 5.65
CA GLN A 325 29.20 8.10 5.30
C GLN A 325 27.84 8.25 4.60
N ALA A 326 26.78 8.38 5.40
CA ALA A 326 25.41 8.49 4.91
C ALA A 326 24.55 9.38 5.81
N GLY A 327 23.59 10.08 5.21
CA GLY A 327 22.63 10.88 5.97
C GLY A 327 21.35 11.13 5.22
N PHE A 328 20.31 11.50 5.95
CA PHE A 328 19.01 11.83 5.38
C PHE A 328 18.31 12.91 6.19
N GLU A 329 17.36 13.56 5.53
CA GLU A 329 16.29 14.31 6.16
C GLU A 329 15.00 13.47 6.14
N TYR A 330 14.16 13.57 7.17
CA TYR A 330 12.85 12.93 7.18
C TYR A 330 11.69 13.93 7.30
N GLN A 331 10.56 13.57 6.71
CA GLN A 331 9.29 14.30 6.84
C GLN A 331 8.19 13.33 7.28
N CYS A 332 7.57 13.59 8.43
CA CYS A 332 6.45 12.83 8.97
C CYS A 332 5.23 13.74 9.17
N GLY A 333 4.07 13.16 9.46
CA GLY A 333 2.83 13.93 9.62
C GLY A 333 2.33 14.61 8.33
N ILE A 334 2.78 14.12 7.18
CA ILE A 334 2.37 14.61 5.86
C ILE A 334 1.26 13.70 5.27
N PRO A 335 0.36 14.23 4.44
CA PRO A 335 -0.64 13.41 3.76
C PRO A 335 0.02 12.46 2.75
N ILE A 336 -0.64 11.32 2.53
CA ILE A 336 -0.27 10.38 1.47
C ILE A 336 -0.57 11.06 0.13
N PRO A 337 0.37 11.13 -0.82
CA PRO A 337 0.07 11.62 -2.16
C PRO A 337 -1.09 10.82 -2.78
N GLN A 338 -2.10 11.50 -3.31
CA GLN A 338 -3.33 10.86 -3.77
C GLN A 338 -3.08 9.79 -4.85
N ASN A 339 -2.19 10.10 -5.81
CA ASN A 339 -1.77 9.17 -6.85
C ASN A 339 -1.10 7.91 -6.29
N LEU A 340 -0.37 8.04 -5.17
CA LEU A 340 0.27 6.92 -4.48
C LEU A 340 -0.76 6.09 -3.73
N LEU A 341 -1.69 6.74 -3.04
CA LEU A 341 -2.77 6.09 -2.31
C LEU A 341 -3.64 5.26 -3.26
N GLU A 342 -4.02 5.80 -4.41
CA GLU A 342 -4.82 5.10 -5.41
C GLU A 342 -4.10 3.86 -5.97
N GLN A 343 -2.81 3.98 -6.30
CA GLN A 343 -2.00 2.85 -6.77
C GLN A 343 -1.82 1.78 -5.70
N PHE A 344 -1.78 2.18 -4.43
CA PHE A 344 -1.62 1.29 -3.29
C PHE A 344 -2.91 0.59 -2.86
N LEU A 345 -4.06 1.23 -3.09
CA LEU A 345 -5.38 0.65 -2.80
C LEU A 345 -5.82 -0.36 -3.86
N ARG A 346 -5.37 -0.20 -5.11
CA ARG A 346 -5.42 -1.25 -6.14
C ARG A 346 -4.55 -2.45 -5.73
#